data_AF-A0A1B1E494-F1
#
_entry.id   AF-A0A1B1E494-F1
#
_cell.length_a   1.000
_cell.length_b   1.000
_cell.length_c   1.000
_cell.angle_alpha   90.00
_cell.angle_beta   90.00
_cell.angle_gamma   90.00
#
_symmetry.space_group_name_H-M   'P 1'
#
loop_
_entity.id
_entity.type
_entity.pdbx_description
1 polymer ?
#
loop_
_entity_poly.entity_id
_entity_poly.type
_entity_poly.pdbx_seq_one_letter_code
_entity_poly.pdbx_strand_id
1 'polypeptide(L)'
;MDYNIFYDWYRTFTCIKTIRKVNTFVSHNKEKANVEELKIINENNYVSHSFAILTALGILATFRKLRRVKFFMFRPLLPDVFGLTTSCSFLYVHAMYLSRNTISKLIQLNLKESANEGIANNVAQMYEKDEPEDYLNLVKKAS
;
A
#
# COMPACT_ATOMS: atom_id res chain seq x y z
N MET A 1 -4.98 -19.75 5.95
CA MET A 1 -5.01 -19.27 4.55
C MET A 1 -3.60 -18.82 4.20
N ASP A 2 -2.94 -19.46 3.25
CA ASP A 2 -1.55 -19.15 2.90
C ASP A 2 -1.42 -17.67 2.52
N TYR A 3 -0.58 -16.95 3.25
CA TYR A 3 -0.30 -15.54 3.00
C TYR A 3 0.43 -15.41 1.66
N ASN A 4 -0.33 -15.23 0.58
CA ASN A 4 0.24 -15.06 -0.74
C ASN A 4 0.66 -13.59 -0.92
N ILE A 5 1.94 -13.32 -0.65
CA ILE A 5 2.54 -11.99 -0.75
C ILE A 5 2.36 -11.37 -2.14
N PHE A 6 2.35 -12.18 -3.20
CA PHE A 6 2.13 -11.72 -4.57
C PHE A 6 0.69 -11.26 -4.81
N TYR A 7 -0.28 -11.96 -4.23
CA TYR A 7 -1.69 -11.55 -4.29
C TYR A 7 -1.91 -10.24 -3.51
N ASP A 8 -1.30 -10.11 -2.34
CA ASP A 8 -1.38 -8.90 -1.52
C ASP A 8 -0.76 -7.70 -2.25
N TRP A 9 0.35 -7.92 -2.96
CA TRP A 9 0.99 -6.92 -3.81
C TRP A 9 0.12 -6.54 -5.00
N TYR A 10 -0.37 -7.54 -5.75
CA TYR A 10 -1.25 -7.31 -6.89
C TYR A 10 -2.46 -6.47 -6.49
N ARG A 11 -3.15 -6.84 -5.40
CA ARG A 11 -4.31 -6.09 -4.89
C ARG A 11 -3.94 -4.69 -4.41
N THR A 12 -2.80 -4.52 -3.76
CA THR A 12 -2.30 -3.20 -3.36
C THR A 12 -2.08 -2.28 -4.58
N PHE A 13 -1.56 -2.83 -5.69
CA PHE A 13 -1.37 -2.07 -6.92
C PHE A 13 -2.70 -1.79 -7.65
N THR A 14 -3.62 -2.76 -7.71
CA THR A 14 -4.92 -2.55 -8.38
C THR A 14 -5.79 -1.54 -7.63
N CYS A 15 -5.79 -1.57 -6.30
CA CYS A 15 -6.60 -0.70 -5.45
C CYS A 15 -5.87 0.59 -5.04
N ILE A 16 -4.77 0.93 -5.72
CA ILE A 16 -3.86 2.02 -5.32
C ILE A 16 -4.55 3.39 -5.29
N LYS A 17 -5.51 3.63 -6.19
CA LYS A 17 -6.29 4.88 -6.24
C LYS A 17 -7.14 5.04 -4.99
N THR A 18 -7.78 3.97 -4.55
CA THR A 18 -8.62 3.92 -3.35
C THR A 18 -7.77 4.05 -2.09
N ILE A 19 -6.65 3.31 -2.02
CA ILE A 19 -5.67 3.42 -0.93
C ILE A 19 -5.15 4.86 -0.82
N ARG A 20 -4.87 5.54 -1.94
CA ARG A 20 -4.46 6.95 -1.94
C ARG A 20 -5.54 7.87 -1.37
N LYS A 21 -6.80 7.69 -1.77
CA LYS A 21 -7.93 8.48 -1.30
C LYS A 21 -8.12 8.33 0.21
N VAL A 22 -8.03 7.10 0.72
CA VAL A 22 -8.03 6.80 2.15
C VAL A 22 -6.84 7.44 2.85
N ASN A 23 -5.63 7.35 2.29
CA ASN A 23 -4.43 7.99 2.83
C ASN A 23 -4.57 9.50 2.96
N THR A 24 -5.10 10.17 1.94
CA THR A 24 -5.38 11.60 2.00
C THR A 24 -6.41 11.90 3.10
N PHE A 25 -7.50 11.14 3.18
CA PHE A 25 -8.52 11.33 4.22
C PHE A 25 -7.94 11.19 5.64
N VAL A 26 -7.21 10.11 5.90
CA VAL A 26 -6.63 9.83 7.22
C VAL A 26 -5.56 10.85 7.60
N SER A 27 -4.73 11.29 6.65
CA SER A 27 -3.75 12.35 6.88
C SER A 27 -4.40 13.68 7.31
N HIS A 28 -5.57 14.01 6.76
CA HIS A 28 -6.27 15.27 7.08
C HIS A 28 -7.17 15.18 8.32
N ASN A 29 -7.54 13.96 8.75
CA ASN A 29 -8.45 13.75 9.88
C ASN A 29 -7.79 13.02 11.05
N LYS A 30 -6.45 13.00 11.09
CA LYS A 30 -5.68 12.29 12.13
C LYS A 30 -6.05 12.72 13.54
N GLU A 31 -6.44 13.99 13.73
CA GLU A 31 -6.85 14.55 15.04
C GLU A 31 -8.16 13.96 15.57
N LYS A 32 -8.98 13.38 14.70
CA LYS A 32 -10.25 12.72 15.06
C LYS A 32 -10.06 11.22 15.30
N ALA A 33 -8.84 10.72 15.16
CA ALA A 33 -8.55 9.30 15.35
C ALA A 33 -8.50 8.95 16.84
N ASN A 34 -9.13 7.84 17.22
CA ASN A 34 -9.08 7.34 18.59
C ASN A 34 -7.68 6.75 18.92
N VAL A 35 -7.39 6.52 20.20
CA VAL A 35 -6.08 6.02 20.67
C VAL A 35 -5.70 4.69 19.99
N GLU A 36 -6.67 3.80 19.80
CA GLU A 36 -6.44 2.52 19.12
C GLU A 36 -6.18 2.67 17.61
N GLU A 37 -6.89 3.59 16.95
CA GLU A 37 -6.68 3.92 15.54
C GLU A 37 -5.31 4.57 15.33
N LEU A 38 -4.89 5.48 16.22
CA LEU A 38 -3.57 6.11 16.19
C LEU A 38 -2.45 5.08 16.35
N LYS A 39 -2.65 4.05 17.18
CA LYS A 39 -1.70 2.95 17.33
C LYS A 39 -1.55 2.17 16.01
N ILE A 40 -2.66 1.86 15.34
CA ILE A 40 -2.67 1.18 14.04
C ILE A 40 -2.02 2.05 12.95
N ILE A 41 -2.32 3.35 12.93
CA ILE A 41 -1.76 4.31 11.97
C ILE A 41 -0.23 4.42 12.17
N ASN A 42 0.23 4.52 13.41
CA ASN A 42 1.65 4.67 13.73
C ASN A 42 2.44 3.35 13.66
N GLU A 43 1.80 2.19 13.63
CA GLU A 43 2.46 0.90 13.36
C GLU A 43 3.09 0.84 11.95
N ASN A 44 2.67 1.72 11.04
CA ASN A 44 3.06 1.65 9.65
C ASN A 44 4.41 2.34 9.37
N ASN A 45 5.50 1.68 9.76
CA ASN A 45 6.86 1.98 9.27
C ASN A 45 7.52 0.80 8.56
N TYR A 46 7.08 -0.45 8.75
CA TYR A 46 7.85 -1.61 8.26
C TYR A 46 7.54 -2.06 6.83
N VAL A 47 6.28 -1.98 6.38
CA VAL A 47 5.88 -2.51 5.06
C VAL A 47 6.26 -1.56 3.93
N SER A 48 6.09 -0.25 4.12
CA SER A 48 6.55 0.78 3.18
C SER A 48 8.07 0.74 3.02
N HIS A 49 8.82 0.58 4.12
CA HIS A 49 10.27 0.39 4.07
C HIS A 49 10.69 -0.94 3.41
N SER A 50 9.98 -2.03 3.64
CA SER A 50 10.28 -3.32 2.98
C SER A 50 10.02 -3.25 1.47
N PHE A 51 8.93 -2.61 1.06
CA PHE A 51 8.63 -2.33 -0.35
C PHE A 51 9.66 -1.41 -0.98
N ALA A 52 10.05 -0.37 -0.25
CA ALA A 52 11.11 0.53 -0.65
C ALA A 52 12.41 -0.28 -0.89
N ILE A 53 12.86 -1.07 0.08
CA ILE A 53 14.06 -1.90 -0.04
C ILE A 53 13.95 -2.87 -1.22
N LEU A 54 12.82 -3.58 -1.38
CA LEU A 54 12.61 -4.50 -2.50
C LEU A 54 12.59 -3.79 -3.86
N THR A 55 11.99 -2.62 -3.95
CA THR A 55 11.95 -1.82 -5.19
C THR A 55 13.33 -1.26 -5.51
N ALA A 56 14.09 -0.80 -4.51
CA ALA A 56 15.47 -0.35 -4.66
C ALA A 56 16.42 -1.49 -5.09
N LEU A 57 16.24 -2.69 -4.51
CA LEU A 57 16.98 -3.89 -4.93
C LEU A 57 16.59 -4.33 -6.35
N GLY A 58 15.30 -4.23 -6.70
CA GLY A 58 14.79 -4.45 -8.04
C GLY A 58 15.46 -3.51 -9.05
N ILE A 59 15.42 -2.20 -8.79
CA ILE A 59 16.10 -1.15 -9.57
C ILE A 59 17.57 -1.51 -9.78
N LEU A 60 18.30 -1.75 -8.69
CA LEU A 60 19.73 -2.08 -8.71
C LEU A 60 20.01 -3.35 -9.54
N ALA A 61 19.18 -4.38 -9.40
CA ALA A 61 19.30 -5.63 -10.15
C ALA A 61 19.02 -5.43 -11.65
N THR A 62 18.01 -4.63 -12.01
CA THR A 62 17.76 -4.27 -13.42
C THR A 62 18.96 -3.55 -14.03
N PHE A 63 19.50 -2.51 -13.38
CA PHE A 63 20.68 -1.80 -13.90
C PHE A 63 21.91 -2.71 -14.01
N ARG A 64 22.13 -3.61 -13.04
CA ARG A 64 23.26 -4.55 -13.04
C ARG A 64 23.13 -5.64 -14.11
N LYS A 65 21.91 -6.13 -14.37
CA LYS A 65 21.61 -7.12 -15.42
C LYS A 65 21.64 -6.48 -16.81
N LEU A 66 21.10 -5.27 -16.97
CA LEU A 66 21.13 -4.48 -18.19
C LEU A 66 22.57 -4.14 -18.63
N ARG A 67 23.47 -3.87 -17.69
CA ARG A 67 24.91 -3.71 -17.98
C ARG A 67 25.59 -4.97 -18.54
N ARG A 68 25.03 -6.17 -18.29
CA ARG A 68 25.54 -7.47 -18.79
C ARG A 68 24.87 -7.93 -20.09
N VAL A 69 23.68 -7.41 -20.43
CA VAL A 69 22.91 -7.84 -21.59
C VAL A 69 23.16 -6.87 -22.74
N LYS A 70 24.06 -7.24 -23.67
CA LYS A 70 24.41 -6.44 -24.87
C LYS A 70 23.21 -6.05 -25.76
N PHE A 71 22.06 -6.71 -25.60
CA PHE A 71 20.82 -6.43 -26.33
C PHE A 71 20.23 -5.03 -26.08
N PHE A 72 20.53 -4.39 -24.95
CA PHE A 72 19.99 -3.05 -24.63
C PHE A 72 20.86 -1.88 -25.11
N MET A 73 22.04 -2.14 -25.69
CA MET A 73 22.82 -1.09 -26.36
C MET A 73 22.07 -0.42 -27.53
N PHE A 74 21.04 -1.06 -28.07
CA PHE A 74 20.26 -0.53 -29.20
C PHE A 74 19.07 0.38 -28.81
N ARG A 75 18.68 0.45 -27.53
CA ARG A 75 17.62 1.35 -27.06
C ARG A 75 17.94 1.90 -25.66
N PRO A 76 18.75 2.98 -25.56
CA PRO A 76 19.14 3.59 -24.28
C PRO A 76 17.93 4.09 -23.46
N LEU A 77 16.79 4.37 -24.10
CA LEU A 77 15.60 4.89 -23.44
C LEU A 77 14.91 3.90 -22.49
N LEU A 78 14.92 2.59 -22.81
CA LEU A 78 14.15 1.59 -22.05
C LEU A 78 14.69 1.42 -20.61
N PRO A 79 15.99 1.20 -20.39
CA PRO A 79 16.61 1.17 -19.06
C PRO A 79 16.29 2.40 -18.22
N ASP A 80 16.38 3.59 -18.82
CA ASP A 80 16.21 4.85 -18.11
C ASP A 80 14.74 5.10 -17.76
N VAL A 81 13.80 4.78 -18.65
CA VAL A 81 12.36 4.87 -18.37
C VAL A 81 11.92 3.86 -17.32
N PHE A 82 12.44 2.62 -17.37
CA PHE A 82 12.15 1.62 -16.33
C PHE A 82 12.76 2.01 -14.98
N GLY A 83 14.01 2.49 -14.95
CA GLY A 83 14.66 3.01 -13.74
C GLY A 83 13.95 4.22 -13.14
N LEU A 84 13.50 5.16 -13.98
CA LEU A 84 12.74 6.34 -13.55
C LEU A 84 11.37 5.92 -12.99
N THR A 85 10.61 5.11 -13.72
CA THR A 85 9.25 4.68 -13.29
C THR A 85 9.28 3.88 -11.99
N THR A 86 10.25 2.98 -11.83
CA THR A 86 10.46 2.23 -10.58
C THR A 86 10.91 3.13 -9.43
N SER A 87 11.76 4.13 -9.67
CA SER A 87 12.18 5.10 -8.64
C SER A 87 11.04 6.04 -8.22
N CYS A 88 10.23 6.50 -9.17
CA CYS A 88 9.00 7.26 -8.89
C CYS A 88 7.99 6.40 -8.13
N SER A 89 7.84 5.12 -8.49
CA SER A 89 6.97 4.18 -7.78
C SER A 89 7.46 3.93 -6.35
N PHE A 90 8.78 3.81 -6.14
CA PHE A 90 9.40 3.72 -4.81
C PHE A 90 9.07 4.95 -3.97
N LEU A 91 9.31 6.16 -4.48
CA LEU A 91 9.03 7.39 -3.74
C LEU A 91 7.53 7.52 -3.42
N TYR A 92 6.69 7.10 -4.37
CA TYR A 92 5.25 7.14 -4.24
C TYR A 92 4.72 6.16 -3.18
N VAL A 93 5.24 4.92 -3.15
CA VAL A 93 4.90 3.93 -2.12
C VAL A 93 5.47 4.33 -0.75
N HIS A 94 6.66 4.93 -0.72
CA HIS A 94 7.27 5.46 0.50
C HIS A 94 6.48 6.65 1.07
N ALA A 95 5.79 7.42 0.22
CA ALA A 95 4.92 8.51 0.65
C ALA A 95 3.53 8.05 1.13
N MET A 96 3.19 6.76 1.04
CA MET A 96 1.92 6.25 1.53
C MET A 96 1.90 6.19 3.06
N TYR A 97 0.97 6.94 3.65
CA TYR A 97 0.77 7.03 5.10
C TYR A 97 0.25 5.71 5.71
N LEU A 98 -0.65 5.01 5.01
CA LEU A 98 -1.22 3.73 5.37
C LEU A 98 -0.99 2.69 4.26
N SER A 99 -0.69 1.47 4.69
CA SER A 99 -0.66 0.29 3.83
C SER A 99 -2.05 -0.35 3.74
N ARG A 100 -2.28 -1.20 2.73
CA ARG A 100 -3.48 -2.06 2.65
C ARG A 100 -3.70 -2.87 3.92
N ASN A 101 -2.64 -3.32 4.58
CA ASN A 101 -2.70 -4.04 5.85
C ASN A 101 -3.20 -3.15 7.00
N THR A 102 -2.72 -1.91 7.07
CA THR A 102 -3.18 -0.92 8.06
C THR A 102 -4.65 -0.57 7.85
N ILE A 103 -5.08 -0.44 6.58
CA ILE A 103 -6.50 -0.26 6.22
C ILE A 103 -7.32 -1.47 6.66
N SER A 104 -6.82 -2.69 6.45
CA SER A 104 -7.46 -3.91 6.95
C SER A 104 -7.70 -3.87 8.46
N LYS A 105 -6.68 -3.45 9.23
CA LYS A 105 -6.77 -3.35 10.69
C LYS A 105 -7.79 -2.29 11.14
N LEU A 106 -7.85 -1.15 10.46
CA LEU A 106 -8.86 -0.11 10.73
C LEU A 106 -10.28 -0.63 10.46
N ILE A 107 -10.51 -1.30 9.33
CA ILE A 107 -11.80 -1.92 9.02
C ILE A 107 -12.20 -2.94 10.10
N GLN A 108 -11.26 -3.76 10.56
CA GLN A 108 -11.50 -4.74 11.60
C GLN A 108 -11.80 -4.11 12.96
N LEU A 109 -11.14 -3.00 13.30
CA LEU A 109 -11.42 -2.25 14.53
C LEU A 109 -12.86 -1.74 14.51
N ASN A 110 -13.29 -1.16 13.39
CA ASN A 110 -14.67 -0.70 13.20
C ASN A 110 -15.70 -1.82 13.31
N LEU A 111 -15.38 -3.02 12.83
CA LEU A 111 -16.29 -4.18 12.93
C LEU A 111 -16.39 -4.75 14.36
N LYS A 112 -15.37 -4.55 15.20
CA LYS A 112 -15.36 -5.01 16.59
C LYS A 112 -16.02 -4.01 17.54
N GLU A 113 -15.89 -2.71 17.26
CA GLU A 113 -16.45 -1.64 18.07
C GLU A 113 -17.69 -1.05 17.36
N SER A 114 -18.88 -1.51 17.76
CA SER A 114 -20.16 -1.08 17.17
C SER A 114 -20.48 0.42 17.35
N ALA A 115 -19.74 1.12 18.21
CA ALA A 115 -19.86 2.56 18.48
C ALA A 115 -18.53 3.29 18.23
N ASN A 116 -17.82 2.96 17.15
CA ASN A 116 -16.57 3.64 16.82
C ASN A 116 -16.85 5.06 16.29
N GLU A 117 -16.66 6.07 17.15
CA GLU A 117 -16.73 7.49 16.78
C GLU A 117 -15.48 8.00 16.04
N GLY A 118 -14.49 7.11 15.82
CA GLY A 118 -13.24 7.40 15.14
C GLY A 118 -13.32 7.42 13.61
N ILE A 119 -12.15 7.51 12.98
CA ILE A 119 -12.05 7.61 11.51
C ILE A 119 -12.22 6.27 10.79
N ALA A 120 -12.19 5.15 11.51
CA ALA A 120 -12.25 3.80 10.96
C ALA A 120 -13.58 3.50 10.26
N ASN A 121 -14.70 4.03 10.75
CA ASN A 121 -16.00 3.89 10.08
C ASN A 121 -15.98 4.54 8.69
N ASN A 122 -15.45 5.76 8.59
CA ASN A 122 -15.34 6.46 7.32
C ASN A 122 -14.38 5.74 6.37
N VAL A 123 -13.26 5.21 6.88
CA VAL A 123 -12.33 4.40 6.09
C VAL A 123 -13.01 3.14 5.56
N ALA A 124 -13.79 2.44 6.39
CA ALA A 124 -14.53 1.25 5.99
C ALA A 124 -15.57 1.55 4.91
N GLN A 125 -16.39 2.59 5.09
CA GLN A 125 -17.39 3.02 4.09
C GLN A 125 -16.75 3.44 2.76
N MET A 126 -15.63 4.17 2.81
CA MET A 126 -14.91 4.56 1.61
C MET A 126 -14.38 3.34 0.85
N TYR A 127 -13.83 2.36 1.55
CA TYR A 127 -13.25 1.17 0.93
C TYR A 127 -14.32 0.21 0.41
N GLU A 128 -15.42 0.02 1.14
CA GLU A 128 -16.56 -0.80 0.72
C GLU A 128 -17.22 -0.23 -0.55
N LYS A 129 -17.36 1.11 -0.63
CA LYS A 129 -17.93 1.79 -1.79
C LYS A 129 -17.05 1.71 -3.03
N ASP A 130 -15.75 1.97 -2.85
CA ASP A 130 -14.83 2.12 -3.99
C ASP A 130 -14.24 0.76 -4.43
N GLU A 131 -14.11 -0.23 -3.53
CA GLU A 131 -13.48 -1.54 -3.78
C GLU A 131 -14.22 -2.69 -3.03
N PRO A 132 -15.49 -3.00 -3.36
CA PRO A 132 -16.33 -3.93 -2.58
C PRO A 132 -15.79 -5.37 -2.52
N GLU A 133 -15.23 -5.88 -3.62
CA GLU A 133 -14.63 -7.23 -3.64
C GLU A 133 -13.39 -7.32 -2.77
N ASP A 134 -12.57 -6.27 -2.76
CA ASP A 134 -11.35 -6.23 -1.96
C ASP A 134 -11.67 -6.01 -0.48
N TYR A 135 -12.69 -5.20 -0.19
CA TYR A 135 -13.25 -5.03 1.15
C TYR A 135 -13.65 -6.38 1.76
N LEU A 136 -14.42 -7.21 1.04
CA LEU A 136 -14.77 -8.56 1.52
C LEU A 136 -13.54 -9.42 1.82
N ASN A 137 -12.48 -9.30 1.02
CA ASN A 137 -11.22 -10.02 1.27
C ASN A 137 -10.49 -9.50 2.52
N LEU A 138 -10.49 -8.19 2.76
CA LEU A 138 -9.89 -7.57 3.94
C LEU A 138 -10.65 -7.94 5.22
N VAL A 139 -11.97 -8.06 5.14
CA VAL A 139 -12.81 -8.56 6.23
C VAL A 139 -12.53 -10.05 6.50
N LYS A 140 -12.48 -10.88 5.45
CA LYS A 140 -12.22 -12.34 5.55
C LYS A 140 -10.82 -12.70 6.04
N LYS A 141 -9.81 -11.85 5.83
CA LYS A 141 -8.44 -12.08 6.34
C LYS A 141 -8.38 -12.22 7.88
N ALA A 142 -9.47 -11.94 8.59
CA ALA A 142 -9.64 -12.09 10.03
C ALA A 142 -10.37 -13.37 10.49
N SER A 143 -10.85 -14.23 9.57
CA SER A 143 -11.51 -15.51 9.89
C SER A 143 -10.53 -16.66 10.05
#